data_AF-A0A1E4LFF7-F1
#
_entry.id   AF-A0A1E4LFF7-F1
#
_cell.length_a   1.000
_cell.length_b   1.000
_cell.length_c   1.000
_cell.angle_alpha   90.00
_cell.angle_beta   90.00
_cell.angle_gamma   90.00
#
_symmetry.space_group_name_H-M   'P 1'
#
loop_
_entity.id
_entity.type
_entity.pdbx_description
1 polymer ?
#
loop_
_entity_poly.entity_id
_entity_poly.type
_entity_poly.pdbx_seq_one_letter_code
_entity_poly.pdbx_strand_id
1 'polypeptide(L)'
;MDLVSTNAAKIMGLYPRKGAIAVGADADICVLDPTHRRVITAADLHETDYTPWEGWEAHAWPCMTVLRGRIVMRDGHLLGGPADGQWLARKIDPAIIAGPVAL
;
A
#
# COMPACT_ATOMS: atom_id res chain seq x y z
N MET A 1 0.17 -3.51 10.36
CA MET A 1 0.36 -4.12 9.02
C MET A 1 -0.86 -4.92 8.59
N ASP A 2 -1.45 -5.73 9.46
CA ASP A 2 -2.54 -6.64 9.07
C ASP A 2 -3.79 -5.95 8.52
N LEU A 3 -4.18 -4.82 9.12
CA LEU A 3 -5.35 -4.05 8.70
C LEU A 3 -5.21 -3.42 7.30
N VAL A 4 -3.99 -3.02 6.93
CA VAL A 4 -3.74 -2.21 5.72
C VAL A 4 -3.14 -3.02 4.56
N SER A 5 -2.73 -4.28 4.80
CA SER A 5 -2.13 -5.11 3.75
C SER A 5 -2.37 -6.62 3.96
N THR A 6 -1.87 -7.23 5.05
CA THR A 6 -1.86 -8.69 5.22
C THR A 6 -3.24 -9.32 5.08
N ASN A 7 -4.25 -8.77 5.76
CA ASN A 7 -5.59 -9.35 5.78
C ASN A 7 -6.29 -9.17 4.44
N ALA A 8 -6.10 -8.03 3.77
CA ALA A 8 -6.57 -7.84 2.41
C ALA A 8 -5.95 -8.88 1.45
N ALA A 9 -4.64 -9.14 1.57
CA ALA A 9 -3.98 -10.15 0.75
C ALA A 9 -4.51 -11.57 1.01
N LYS A 10 -4.80 -11.92 2.27
CA LYS A 10 -5.43 -13.20 2.64
C LYS A 10 -6.84 -13.32 2.03
N ILE A 11 -7.70 -12.33 2.25
CA ILE A 11 -9.08 -12.28 1.70
C ILE A 11 -9.07 -12.41 0.19
N MET A 12 -8.13 -11.72 -0.47
CA MET A 12 -8.06 -11.70 -1.93
C MET A 12 -7.36 -12.94 -2.52
N GLY A 13 -6.86 -13.87 -1.72
CA GLY A 13 -6.18 -15.07 -2.20
C GLY A 13 -4.81 -14.78 -2.83
N LEU A 14 -4.12 -13.77 -2.30
CA LEU A 14 -2.81 -13.28 -2.76
C LEU A 14 -1.71 -13.42 -1.71
N TYR A 15 -2.03 -13.76 -0.47
CA TYR A 15 -1.04 -14.08 0.56
C TYR A 15 -0.39 -15.46 0.26
N PRO A 16 0.94 -15.64 0.43
CA PRO A 16 1.92 -14.68 0.92
C PRO A 16 2.58 -13.82 -0.17
N ARG A 17 2.19 -13.97 -1.45
CA ARG A 17 2.79 -13.19 -2.56
C ARG A 17 2.63 -11.67 -2.35
N LYS A 18 1.52 -11.24 -1.76
CA LYS A 18 1.26 -9.84 -1.33
C LYS A 18 1.05 -9.77 0.18
N GLY A 19 1.28 -8.58 0.72
CA GLY A 19 1.05 -8.29 2.15
C GLY A 19 2.02 -8.99 3.10
N ALA A 20 3.19 -9.42 2.61
CA ALA A 20 4.24 -10.05 3.40
C ALA A 20 5.62 -9.49 3.03
N ILE A 21 6.48 -9.33 4.03
CA ILE A 21 7.92 -9.16 3.84
C ILE A 21 8.55 -10.52 4.10
N ALA A 22 8.67 -11.32 3.05
CA ALA A 22 9.18 -12.69 3.12
C ALA A 22 9.85 -13.08 1.80
N VAL A 23 10.74 -14.07 1.87
CA VAL A 23 11.35 -14.66 0.66
C VAL A 23 10.24 -15.20 -0.25
N GLY A 24 10.28 -14.83 -1.54
CA GLY A 24 9.29 -15.22 -2.54
C GLY A 24 8.05 -14.34 -2.63
N ALA A 25 7.87 -13.36 -1.72
CA ALA A 25 6.84 -12.33 -1.87
C ALA A 25 7.26 -11.28 -2.91
N ASP A 26 6.28 -10.63 -3.53
CA ASP A 26 6.56 -9.49 -4.41
C ASP A 26 7.11 -8.34 -3.54
N ALA A 27 8.18 -7.69 -4.00
CA ALA A 27 8.79 -6.55 -3.31
C ALA A 27 7.98 -5.25 -3.50
N ASP A 28 6.75 -5.26 -2.96
CA ASP A 28 5.84 -4.13 -2.87
C ASP A 28 5.92 -3.55 -1.45
N ILE A 29 6.68 -2.46 -1.29
CA ILE A 29 7.10 -1.95 0.02
C ILE A 29 6.82 -0.45 0.08
N CYS A 30 6.18 -0.02 1.17
CA CYS A 30 6.05 1.40 1.53
C CYS A 30 6.99 1.69 2.70
N VAL A 31 7.90 2.64 2.53
CA VAL A 31 8.76 3.14 3.60
C VAL A 31 8.08 4.37 4.20
N LEU A 32 7.67 4.24 5.47
CA LEU A 32 7.09 5.31 6.26
C LEU A 32 8.18 5.89 7.16
N ASP A 33 8.37 7.20 7.10
CA ASP A 33 9.24 7.94 8.01
C ASP A 33 8.41 8.45 9.20
N PRO A 34 8.59 7.88 10.41
CA PRO A 34 7.86 8.31 11.61
C PRO A 34 8.39 9.62 12.21
N THR A 35 9.53 10.12 11.74
CA THR A 35 10.09 11.40 12.19
C THR A 35 9.54 12.58 11.40
N HIS A 36 8.97 12.31 10.23
CA HIS A 36 8.36 13.31 9.38
C HIS A 36 6.90 13.53 9.77
N ARG A 37 6.66 14.55 10.59
CA ARG A 37 5.31 15.04 10.91
C ARG A 37 4.92 16.17 9.97
N ARG A 38 3.68 16.15 9.48
CA ARG A 38 3.19 17.13 8.51
C ARG A 38 1.70 17.34 8.65
N VAL A 39 1.26 18.59 8.52
CA VAL A 39 -0.17 18.92 8.34
C VAL A 39 -0.55 18.63 6.89
N ILE A 40 -1.53 17.76 6.68
CA ILE A 40 -2.02 17.41 5.35
C ILE A 40 -2.75 18.61 4.75
N THR A 41 -2.36 18.97 3.53
CA THR A 41 -3.09 19.92 2.68
C THR A 41 -3.44 19.29 1.34
N ALA A 42 -4.46 19.80 0.64
CA ALA A 42 -4.83 19.32 -0.69
C ALA A 42 -3.65 19.37 -1.69
N ALA A 43 -2.77 20.39 -1.58
CA ALA A 43 -1.59 20.54 -2.43
C ALA A 43 -0.54 19.44 -2.24
N ASP A 44 -0.59 18.70 -1.13
CA ASP A 44 0.34 17.61 -0.82
C ASP A 44 -0.06 16.29 -1.50
N LEU A 45 -1.30 16.19 -1.97
CA LEU A 45 -1.89 14.95 -2.45
C LEU A 45 -1.98 14.93 -3.99
N HIS A 46 -2.12 13.73 -4.54
CA HIS A 46 -2.15 13.50 -5.99
C HIS A 46 -3.56 13.21 -6.52
N GLU A 47 -4.61 13.68 -5.81
CA GLU A 47 -6.02 13.43 -6.15
C GLU A 47 -6.68 14.67 -6.78
N THR A 48 -7.44 15.44 -5.99
CA THR A 48 -8.31 16.55 -6.42
C THR A 48 -7.84 17.86 -5.77
N ASP A 49 -8.52 18.95 -6.11
CA ASP A 49 -8.45 20.28 -5.49
C ASP A 49 -8.91 20.37 -4.02
N TYR A 50 -9.40 19.29 -3.39
CA TYR A 50 -9.70 19.26 -1.95
C TYR A 50 -9.36 17.91 -1.29
N THR A 51 -9.28 17.91 0.04
CA THR A 51 -9.14 16.68 0.85
C THR A 51 -9.96 16.77 2.14
N PRO A 52 -10.63 15.68 2.58
CA PRO A 52 -11.30 15.65 3.88
C PRO A 52 -10.31 15.70 5.06
N TRP A 53 -9.02 15.52 4.80
CA TRP A 53 -7.95 15.54 5.80
C TRP A 53 -7.24 16.89 5.92
N GLU A 54 -7.78 17.95 5.33
CA GLU A 54 -7.19 19.29 5.37
C GLU A 54 -6.96 19.75 6.83
N GLY A 55 -5.75 20.17 7.14
CA GLY A 55 -5.38 20.58 8.49
C GLY A 55 -5.08 19.44 9.47
N TRP A 56 -5.16 18.17 9.05
CA TRP A 56 -4.86 17.03 9.90
C TRP A 56 -3.34 16.81 10.07
N GLU A 57 -2.84 16.65 11.31
CA GLU A 57 -1.44 16.33 11.57
C GLU A 57 -1.16 14.84 11.39
N ALA A 58 -0.47 14.47 10.31
CA ALA A 58 0.07 13.13 10.10
C ALA A 58 1.39 12.97 10.87
N HIS A 59 1.51 11.88 11.62
CA HIS A 59 2.68 11.60 12.47
C HIS A 59 3.72 10.67 11.80
N ALA A 60 3.45 10.22 10.59
CA ALA A 60 4.38 9.49 9.75
C ALA A 60 4.07 9.81 8.29
N TRP A 61 5.11 9.87 7.45
CA TRP A 61 4.95 10.22 6.04
C TRP A 61 5.55 9.15 5.12
N PRO A 62 4.87 8.75 4.03
CA PRO A 62 5.47 7.86 3.04
C PRO A 62 6.58 8.57 2.28
N CYS A 63 7.83 8.15 2.47
CA CYS A 63 8.99 8.74 1.81
C CYS A 63 9.45 7.93 0.58
N MET A 64 9.08 6.66 0.49
CA MET A 64 9.44 5.81 -0.65
C MET A 64 8.42 4.70 -0.87
N THR A 65 8.09 4.46 -2.14
CA THR A 65 7.29 3.30 -2.55
C THR A 65 8.09 2.47 -3.54
N VAL A 66 8.20 1.18 -3.26
CA VAL A 66 8.82 0.16 -4.12
C VAL A 66 7.72 -0.73 -4.66
N LEU A 67 7.73 -0.96 -5.97
CA LEU A 67 6.83 -1.84 -6.69
C LEU A 67 7.65 -2.92 -7.38
N ARG A 68 7.51 -4.19 -6.96
CA ARG A 68 8.30 -5.33 -7.48
C ARG A 68 9.80 -5.04 -7.58
N GLY A 69 10.36 -4.41 -6.54
CA GLY A 69 11.80 -4.09 -6.45
C GLY A 69 12.23 -2.81 -7.18
N ARG A 70 11.32 -2.09 -7.83
CA ARG A 70 11.60 -0.79 -8.46
C ARG A 70 11.03 0.34 -7.61
N ILE A 71 11.81 1.38 -7.38
CA ILE A 71 11.33 2.60 -6.73
C ILE A 71 10.40 3.32 -7.70
N VAL A 72 9.14 3.50 -7.32
CA VAL A 72 8.12 4.18 -8.13
C VAL A 72 7.70 5.53 -7.55
N MET A 73 8.03 5.78 -6.28
CA MET A 73 7.93 7.10 -5.66
C MET A 73 9.09 7.28 -4.68
N ARG A 74 9.67 8.48 -4.64
CA ARG A 74 10.66 8.87 -3.62
C ARG A 74 10.55 10.35 -3.33
N ASP A 75 10.54 10.71 -2.05
CA ASP A 75 10.56 12.09 -1.56
C ASP A 75 9.50 12.99 -2.25
N GLY A 76 8.27 12.48 -2.38
CA GLY A 76 7.14 13.18 -3.02
C GLY A 76 7.15 13.20 -4.54
N HIS A 77 8.16 12.61 -5.19
CA HIS A 77 8.26 12.55 -6.65
C HIS A 77 7.85 11.18 -7.17
N LEU A 78 6.89 11.15 -8.10
CA LEU A 78 6.51 9.94 -8.84
C LEU A 78 7.59 9.62 -9.89
N LEU A 79 8.12 8.40 -9.84
CA LEU A 79 9.14 7.88 -10.76
C LEU A 79 8.58 6.76 -11.67
N GLY A 80 7.44 6.19 -11.29
CA GLY A 80 6.75 5.16 -12.07
C GLY A 80 5.84 5.74 -13.17
N GLY A 81 5.31 4.85 -14.00
CA GLY A 81 4.37 5.20 -15.07
C GLY A 81 3.11 4.30 -15.07
N PRO A 82 2.06 4.69 -15.81
CA PRO A 82 0.79 3.94 -15.84
C PRO A 82 0.91 2.48 -16.28
N ALA A 83 1.92 2.15 -17.09
CA ALA A 83 2.17 0.80 -17.61
C ALA A 83 2.89 -0.12 -16.60
N ASP A 84 3.26 0.37 -15.42
CA ASP A 84 4.04 -0.41 -14.48
C ASP A 84 3.22 -1.52 -13.80
N GLY A 85 1.90 -1.37 -13.74
CA GLY A 85 0.97 -2.34 -13.15
C GLY A 85 0.90 -3.68 -13.89
N GLN A 86 0.57 -4.74 -13.17
CA GLN A 86 0.35 -6.07 -13.74
C GLN A 86 -0.88 -6.71 -13.10
N TRP A 87 -1.69 -7.39 -13.92
CA TRP A 87 -2.80 -8.19 -13.42
C TRP A 87 -2.27 -9.45 -12.72
N LEU A 88 -2.85 -9.78 -11.57
CA LEU A 88 -2.52 -10.98 -10.81
C LEU A 88 -3.72 -11.94 -10.76
N ALA A 89 -3.53 -13.14 -11.30
CA ALA A 89 -4.45 -14.24 -11.06
C ALA A 89 -4.48 -14.56 -9.56
N ARG A 90 -5.69 -14.78 -9.03
CA ARG A 90 -5.92 -15.05 -7.61
C ARG A 90 -6.74 -16.32 -7.40
N LYS A 91 -6.55 -16.97 -6.27
CA LYS A 91 -7.36 -18.11 -5.82
C LYS A 91 -7.76 -17.88 -4.38
N ILE A 92 -9.04 -17.55 -4.15
CA ILE A 92 -9.55 -17.34 -2.79
C ILE A 92 -9.68 -18.71 -2.11
N ASP A 93 -9.31 -18.76 -0.83
CA ASP A 93 -9.53 -19.94 -0.01
C ASP A 93 -11.05 -20.19 0.17
N PRO A 94 -11.56 -21.41 -0.08
CA PRO A 94 -12.97 -21.73 0.12
C PRO A 94 -13.50 -21.39 1.52
N ALA A 95 -12.66 -21.43 2.56
CA ALA A 95 -13.05 -21.05 3.92
C ALA A 95 -13.46 -19.57 4.01
N ILE A 96 -12.80 -18.69 3.25
CA ILE A 96 -13.10 -17.25 3.17
C ILE A 96 -14.42 -17.00 2.45
N ILE A 97 -14.76 -17.84 1.47
CA ILE A 97 -16.03 -17.75 0.76
C ILE A 97 -17.19 -18.25 1.62
N ALA A 98 -16.93 -19.26 2.47
CA ALA A 98 -17.96 -19.92 3.27
C ALA A 98 -18.51 -19.05 4.42
N GLY A 99 -17.79 -18.02 4.84
CA GLY A 99 -18.27 -17.11 5.89
C GLY A 99 -17.14 -16.31 6.54
N PRO A 100 -17.42 -15.62 7.67
CA PRO A 100 -16.41 -14.91 8.43
C PRO A 100 -15.30 -15.86 8.91
N VAL A 101 -14.06 -15.48 8.65
CA VAL A 101 -12.87 -16.24 9.07
C VAL A 101 -12.02 -15.34 9.95
N ALA A 102 -11.44 -15.91 11.02
CA ALA A 102 -10.41 -15.21 11.78
C ALA A 102 -9.12 -15.15 10.93
N LEU A 103 -8.63 -13.94 10.66
CA LEU A 103 -7.49 -13.66 9.78
C LEU A 103 -6.28 -13.18 10.58
#